data_AF-A0A2V8EGE8-F1
#
_entry.id   AF-A0A2V8EGE8-F1
#
_cell.length_a   1.000
_cell.length_b   1.000
_cell.length_c   1.000
_cell.angle_alpha   90.00
_cell.angle_beta   90.00
_cell.angle_gamma   90.00
#
_symmetry.space_group_name_H-M   'P 1'
#
loop_
_entity.id
_entity.type
_entity.pdbx_description
1 polymer ?
#
loop_
_entity_poly.entity_id
_entity_poly.type
_entity_poly.pdbx_seq_one_letter_code
_entity_poly.pdbx_strand_id
1 'polypeptide(L)'
;MRAKSRGARFLVAVTVGAWLAAPAVTIRAAQGQPAPSRVAVTDYDMQKAGTPASLSEGELRGKKLFVQRCSLCHDLLGQPATSTVGPWVDGETVKARGEAAVRDKIKNGSRRMPGFQYTFDTPDIDRIVSYLKTVTPDQKPKPPRQLEVPID
;
A
#
# COMPACT_ATOMS: atom_id res chain seq x y z
N MET A 1 -47.80 81.92 -34.56
CA MET A 1 -48.92 81.83 -33.59
C MET A 1 -48.34 81.67 -32.18
N ARG A 2 -48.85 82.45 -31.21
CA ARG A 2 -48.71 82.34 -29.73
C ARG A 2 -48.99 80.89 -29.25
N ALA A 3 -48.66 80.37 -28.06
CA ALA A 3 -48.31 80.86 -26.72
C ALA A 3 -47.72 79.65 -25.93
N LYS A 4 -46.71 79.79 -25.06
CA LYS A 4 -46.73 80.06 -23.60
C LYS A 4 -47.33 78.95 -22.70
N SER A 5 -46.46 78.32 -21.90
CA SER A 5 -46.78 77.80 -20.54
C SER A 5 -45.45 77.59 -19.79
N ARG A 6 -45.07 78.49 -18.87
CA ARG A 6 -45.30 78.43 -17.41
C ARG A 6 -44.46 77.35 -16.72
N GLY A 7 -43.64 77.82 -15.78
CA GLY A 7 -42.53 77.07 -15.21
C GLY A 7 -42.85 76.29 -13.95
N ALA A 8 -41.80 75.74 -13.36
CA ALA A 8 -41.74 75.34 -11.97
C ALA A 8 -40.25 75.25 -11.58
N ARG A 9 -39.79 76.17 -10.74
CA ARG A 9 -38.51 76.05 -10.04
C ARG A 9 -38.74 75.07 -8.89
N PHE A 10 -38.08 73.93 -8.90
CA PHE A 10 -37.98 73.08 -7.72
C PHE A 10 -36.51 72.82 -7.40
N LEU A 11 -36.10 73.41 -6.27
CA LEU A 11 -34.92 73.04 -5.50
C LEU A 11 -35.04 71.57 -5.10
N VAL A 12 -34.01 70.77 -5.39
CA VAL A 12 -33.86 69.44 -4.79
C VAL A 12 -32.58 69.46 -3.97
N ALA A 13 -32.78 69.28 -2.66
CA ALA A 13 -31.78 69.21 -1.62
C ALA A 13 -30.85 67.99 -1.84
N VAL A 14 -29.54 68.21 -1.69
CA VAL A 14 -28.54 67.15 -1.61
C VAL A 14 -28.60 66.56 -0.20
N THR A 15 -29.19 65.39 -0.05
CA THR A 15 -29.11 64.61 1.19
C THR A 15 -27.78 63.87 1.21
N VAL A 16 -26.95 64.18 2.20
CA VAL A 16 -25.72 63.43 2.50
C VAL A 16 -26.14 62.06 3.04
N GLY A 17 -25.89 61.01 2.27
CA GLY A 17 -26.18 59.63 2.64
C GLY A 17 -25.34 59.18 3.86
N ALA A 18 -26.03 58.63 4.86
CA ALA A 18 -25.44 57.99 6.02
C ALA A 18 -24.70 56.70 5.60
N TRP A 19 -23.43 56.58 6.00
CA TRP A 19 -22.65 55.36 5.83
C TRP A 19 -23.11 54.30 6.84
N LEU A 20 -23.61 53.17 6.34
CA LEU A 20 -23.91 51.98 7.14
C LEU A 20 -22.60 51.33 7.59
N ALA A 21 -22.34 51.31 8.90
CA ALA A 21 -21.29 50.50 9.51
C ALA A 21 -21.70 49.02 9.50
N ALA A 22 -20.94 48.17 8.81
CA ALA A 22 -21.16 46.73 8.81
C ALA A 22 -20.63 46.10 10.12
N PRO A 23 -21.31 45.08 10.70
CA PRO A 23 -20.83 44.39 11.88
C PRO A 23 -19.66 43.47 11.51
N ALA A 24 -18.59 43.51 12.30
CA ALA A 24 -17.46 42.61 12.16
C ALA A 24 -17.89 41.17 12.47
N VAL A 25 -18.02 40.34 11.44
CA VAL A 25 -18.19 38.89 11.58
C VAL A 25 -16.86 38.31 12.04
N THR A 26 -16.75 37.92 13.31
CA THR A 26 -15.59 37.21 13.82
C THR A 26 -15.73 35.73 13.48
N ILE A 27 -14.92 35.24 12.54
CA ILE A 27 -14.80 33.80 12.30
C ILE A 27 -14.07 33.20 13.50
N ARG A 28 -14.79 32.52 14.38
CA ARG A 28 -14.18 31.70 15.43
C ARG A 28 -13.64 30.43 14.76
N ALA A 29 -12.31 30.35 14.62
CA ALA A 29 -11.66 29.12 14.22
C ALA A 29 -12.08 28.01 15.19
N ALA A 30 -12.81 27.01 14.70
CA ALA A 30 -13.03 25.78 15.44
C ALA A 30 -11.66 25.12 15.61
N GLN A 31 -11.09 25.24 16.81
CA GLN A 31 -9.91 24.50 17.21
C GLN A 31 -10.35 23.04 17.42
N GLY A 32 -10.54 22.30 16.33
CA GLY A 32 -10.63 20.86 16.39
C GLY A 32 -9.22 20.31 16.61
N GLN A 33 -8.94 19.76 17.79
CA GLN A 33 -7.75 18.92 17.96
C GLN A 33 -7.73 17.86 16.85
N PRO A 34 -6.61 17.69 16.11
CA PRO A 34 -6.49 16.56 15.19
C PRO A 34 -6.60 15.26 15.99
N ALA A 35 -7.36 14.30 15.46
CA ALA A 35 -7.44 12.97 16.06
C ALA A 35 -6.03 12.35 16.16
N PRO A 36 -5.74 11.56 17.22
CA PRO A 36 -4.42 10.95 17.39
C PRO A 36 -4.09 10.05 16.19
N SER A 37 -2.86 10.16 15.70
CA SER A 37 -2.32 9.27 14.67
C SER A 37 -2.13 7.86 15.23
N ARG A 38 -2.77 6.86 14.62
CA ARG A 38 -2.50 5.45 14.95
C ARG A 38 -1.35 4.95 14.08
N VAL A 39 -0.26 4.52 14.72
CA VAL A 39 0.85 3.83 14.04
C VAL A 39 0.62 2.33 14.13
N ALA A 40 0.57 1.63 12.99
CA ALA A 40 0.61 0.18 13.00
C ALA A 40 2.05 -0.29 13.20
N VAL A 41 2.34 -0.91 14.35
CA VAL A 41 3.65 -1.50 14.62
C VAL A 41 3.66 -2.95 14.13
N THR A 42 4.61 -3.27 13.28
CA THR A 42 4.93 -4.66 12.97
C THR A 42 6.04 -5.13 13.89
N ASP A 43 5.76 -6.17 14.68
CA ASP A 43 6.79 -6.91 15.40
C ASP A 43 7.39 -7.97 14.45
N TYR A 44 8.59 -7.68 13.95
CA TYR A 44 9.36 -8.64 13.16
C TYR A 44 10.10 -9.58 14.10
N ASP A 45 9.77 -10.87 14.04
CA ASP A 45 10.58 -11.90 14.69
C ASP A 45 11.90 -12.08 13.91
N MET A 46 12.88 -11.22 14.25
CA MET A 46 14.21 -11.22 13.64
C MET A 46 14.98 -12.51 13.95
N GLN A 47 14.62 -13.24 15.01
CA GLN A 47 15.23 -14.52 15.36
C GLN A 47 14.75 -15.61 14.39
N LYS A 48 13.46 -15.62 14.05
CA LYS A 48 12.91 -16.51 13.01
C LYS A 48 13.41 -16.15 11.61
N ALA A 49 13.56 -14.86 11.29
CA ALA A 49 14.15 -14.41 10.04
C ALA A 49 15.66 -14.76 9.93
N GLY A 50 16.36 -14.77 11.07
CA GLY A 50 17.79 -15.04 11.17
C GLY A 50 18.16 -16.51 11.38
N THR A 51 17.23 -17.39 11.75
CA THR A 51 17.51 -18.81 11.95
C THR A 51 17.74 -19.47 10.59
N PRO A 52 18.98 -19.89 10.26
CA PRO A 52 19.23 -20.56 9.01
C PRO A 52 18.57 -21.94 9.07
N ALA A 53 17.60 -22.18 8.18
CA ALA A 53 17.34 -23.55 7.77
C ALA A 53 18.68 -24.11 7.26
N SER A 54 19.04 -25.34 7.65
CA SER A 54 20.21 -26.03 7.10
C SER A 54 19.95 -26.39 5.64
N LEU A 55 20.04 -25.40 4.76
CA LEU A 55 19.81 -25.55 3.33
C LEU A 55 21.05 -26.16 2.70
N SER A 56 20.85 -27.12 1.80
CA SER A 56 21.87 -27.54 0.84
C SER A 56 22.27 -26.36 -0.06
N GLU A 57 23.40 -26.49 -0.76
CA GLU A 57 23.85 -25.45 -1.71
C GLU A 57 22.81 -25.14 -2.78
N GLY A 58 22.14 -26.18 -3.29
CA GLY A 58 21.07 -26.03 -4.29
C GLY A 58 19.86 -25.27 -3.74
N GLU A 59 19.42 -25.58 -2.52
CA GLU A 59 18.31 -24.87 -1.87
C GLU A 59 18.69 -23.43 -1.52
N LEU A 60 19.94 -23.19 -1.10
CA LEU A 60 20.45 -21.85 -0.84
C LEU A 60 20.49 -21.01 -2.12
N ARG A 61 20.89 -21.60 -3.25
CA ARG A 61 20.81 -20.97 -4.57
C ARG A 61 19.35 -20.68 -4.94
N GLY A 62 18.44 -21.63 -4.74
CA GLY A 62 17.01 -21.45 -4.93
C GLY A 62 16.43 -20.29 -4.10
N LYS A 63 16.80 -20.20 -2.82
CA LYS A 63 16.43 -19.09 -1.93
C LYS A 63 16.88 -17.75 -2.48
N LYS A 64 18.13 -17.64 -2.94
CA LYS A 64 18.65 -16.39 -3.53
C LYS A 64 17.84 -15.96 -4.76
N LEU A 65 17.55 -16.89 -5.67
CA LEU A 65 16.75 -16.62 -6.86
C LEU A 65 15.31 -16.20 -6.50
N PHE A 66 14.71 -16.89 -5.53
CA PHE A 66 13.38 -16.54 -5.02
C PHE A 66 13.38 -15.12 -4.44
N VAL A 67 14.35 -14.77 -3.60
CA VAL A 67 14.45 -13.44 -3.00
C VAL A 67 14.59 -12.36 -4.08
N GLN A 68 15.34 -12.63 -5.15
CA GLN A 68 15.56 -11.67 -6.23
C GLN A 68 14.33 -11.40 -7.11
N ARG A 69 13.46 -12.41 -7.33
CA ARG A 69 12.41 -12.32 -8.36
C ARG A 69 10.99 -12.60 -7.87
N CYS A 70 10.82 -13.28 -6.74
CA CYS A 70 9.52 -13.80 -6.30
C CYS A 70 9.04 -13.16 -5.00
N SER A 71 9.97 -12.80 -4.10
CA SER A 71 9.69 -12.32 -2.74
C SER A 71 8.74 -11.12 -2.68
N LEU A 72 8.83 -10.20 -3.64
CA LEU A 72 7.99 -9.01 -3.65
C LEU A 72 6.48 -9.34 -3.75
N CYS A 73 6.13 -10.42 -4.45
CA CYS A 73 4.74 -10.80 -4.64
C CYS A 73 4.32 -11.94 -3.72
N HIS A 74 5.16 -12.95 -3.55
CA HIS A 74 4.82 -14.18 -2.85
C HIS A 74 5.25 -14.21 -1.37
N ASP A 75 5.92 -13.13 -0.93
CA ASP A 75 6.45 -12.84 0.39
C ASP A 75 6.97 -14.05 1.18
N LEU A 76 8.29 -14.25 1.15
CA LEU A 76 9.01 -15.16 2.04
C LEU A 76 10.01 -14.41 2.95
N LEU A 77 9.85 -13.08 3.09
CA LEU A 77 10.74 -12.24 3.89
C LEU A 77 10.11 -11.80 5.21
N GLY A 78 8.93 -12.32 5.55
CA GLY A 78 8.33 -12.04 6.86
C GLY A 78 7.64 -10.69 6.92
N GLN A 79 7.40 -10.00 5.81
CA GLN A 79 6.66 -8.74 5.87
C GLN A 79 5.18 -9.05 6.10
N PRO A 80 4.54 -8.47 7.12
CA PRO A 80 3.10 -8.46 7.16
C PRO A 80 2.64 -7.36 6.20
N ALA A 81 2.85 -7.59 4.90
CA ALA A 81 2.14 -6.82 3.91
C ALA A 81 0.66 -7.12 4.16
N THR A 82 -0.09 -6.07 4.54
CA THR A 82 -1.54 -6.10 4.75
C THR A 82 -2.30 -6.66 3.53
N SER A 83 -1.62 -6.78 2.39
CA SER A 83 -1.97 -7.65 1.25
C SER A 83 -0.70 -7.98 0.45
N THR A 84 -0.28 -9.25 0.41
CA THR A 84 0.75 -9.70 -0.56
C THR A 84 0.15 -9.72 -1.97
N VAL A 85 0.91 -9.31 -2.99
CA VAL A 85 0.41 -9.24 -4.38
C VAL A 85 0.04 -10.63 -4.92
N GLY A 86 0.84 -11.62 -4.55
CA GLY A 86 0.65 -13.03 -4.85
C GLY A 86 0.28 -13.85 -3.60
N PRO A 87 -0.24 -15.07 -3.79
CA PRO A 87 -0.47 -15.97 -2.67
C PRO A 87 0.85 -16.40 -2.03
N TRP A 88 0.80 -16.78 -0.76
CA TRP A 88 1.87 -17.51 -0.09
C TRP A 88 2.20 -18.81 -0.85
N VAL A 89 3.49 -19.14 -0.96
CA VAL A 89 3.98 -20.35 -1.65
C VAL A 89 5.02 -21.06 -0.78
N ASP A 90 4.79 -22.34 -0.53
CA ASP A 90 5.57 -23.16 0.39
C ASP A 90 5.59 -24.64 -0.06
N GLY A 91 6.13 -25.52 0.78
CA GLY A 91 6.21 -26.94 0.47
C GLY A 91 4.85 -27.60 0.29
N GLU A 92 3.82 -27.17 1.03
CA GLU A 92 2.45 -27.66 0.85
C GLU A 92 1.85 -27.21 -0.48
N THR A 93 2.18 -26.00 -0.95
CA THR A 93 1.82 -25.55 -2.30
C THR A 93 2.43 -26.46 -3.37
N VAL A 94 3.71 -26.80 -3.23
CA VAL A 94 4.41 -27.71 -4.16
C VAL A 94 3.78 -29.09 -4.15
N LYS A 95 3.49 -29.63 -2.96
CA LYS A 95 2.86 -30.93 -2.77
C LYS A 95 1.44 -30.99 -3.37
N ALA A 96 0.63 -29.96 -3.14
CA ALA A 96 -0.76 -29.91 -3.62
C ALA A 96 -0.87 -29.72 -5.15
N ARG A 97 0.07 -29.02 -5.77
CA ARG A 97 0.06 -28.76 -7.22
C ARG A 97 0.86 -29.78 -8.03
N GLY A 98 1.84 -30.42 -7.40
CA GLY A 98 2.84 -31.25 -8.07
C GLY A 98 3.98 -30.40 -8.65
N GLU A 99 5.20 -30.90 -8.55
CA GLU A 99 6.39 -30.13 -8.92
C GLU A 99 6.40 -29.72 -10.41
N ALA A 100 5.92 -30.58 -11.31
CA ALA A 100 5.86 -30.28 -12.75
C ALA A 100 4.97 -29.06 -13.05
N ALA A 101 3.82 -28.95 -12.37
CA ALA A 101 2.92 -27.81 -12.52
C ALA A 101 3.53 -26.53 -11.94
N VAL A 102 4.28 -26.63 -10.83
CA VAL A 102 4.99 -25.48 -10.25
C VAL A 102 6.11 -25.02 -11.18
N ARG A 103 6.90 -25.94 -11.76
CA ARG A 103 7.92 -25.61 -12.76
C ARG A 103 7.31 -24.91 -13.96
N ASP A 104 6.23 -25.46 -14.53
CA ASP A 104 5.53 -24.85 -15.65
C ASP A 104 5.00 -23.46 -15.29
N LYS A 105 4.47 -23.29 -14.07
CA LYS A 105 3.99 -22.00 -13.59
C LYS A 105 5.09 -20.95 -13.45
N ILE A 106 6.27 -21.33 -12.96
CA ILE A 106 7.43 -20.44 -12.88
C ILE A 106 7.95 -20.11 -14.29
N LYS A 107 8.01 -21.12 -15.16
CA LYS A 107 8.50 -20.96 -16.53
C LYS A 107 7.59 -20.05 -17.34
N ASN A 108 6.29 -20.35 -17.40
CA ASN A 108 5.35 -19.72 -18.33
C ASN A 108 4.45 -18.64 -17.70
N GLY A 109 4.34 -18.59 -16.37
CA GLY A 109 3.58 -17.57 -15.66
C GLY A 109 2.06 -17.65 -15.86
N SER A 110 1.42 -16.48 -15.86
CA SER A 110 0.01 -16.24 -16.23
C SER A 110 -0.26 -14.74 -16.35
N ARG A 111 -1.50 -14.36 -16.62
CA ARG A 111 -1.93 -12.95 -16.67
C ARG A 111 -1.59 -12.14 -15.40
N ARG A 112 -1.46 -12.77 -14.22
CA ARG A 112 -1.15 -12.11 -12.94
C ARG A 112 0.20 -12.51 -12.33
N MET A 113 0.99 -13.34 -13.01
CA MET A 113 2.30 -13.80 -12.53
C MET A 113 3.25 -13.84 -13.73
N PRO A 114 4.37 -13.10 -13.73
CA PRO A 114 5.30 -13.12 -14.86
C PRO A 114 5.86 -14.53 -15.09
N GLY A 115 6.08 -14.88 -16.35
CA GLY A 115 6.86 -16.05 -16.74
C GLY A 115 8.35 -15.74 -16.73
N PHE A 116 9.17 -16.71 -16.34
CA PHE A 116 10.62 -16.55 -16.21
C PHE A 116 11.42 -17.42 -17.19
N GLN A 117 10.80 -17.89 -18.28
CA GLN A 117 11.43 -18.80 -19.24
C GLN A 117 12.68 -18.26 -19.95
N TYR A 118 12.88 -16.93 -19.94
CA TYR A 118 14.07 -16.27 -20.50
C TYR A 118 15.04 -15.76 -19.43
N THR A 119 14.69 -15.94 -18.15
CA THR A 119 15.48 -15.48 -17.01
C THR A 119 16.17 -16.63 -16.31
N PHE A 120 15.53 -17.80 -16.25
CA PHE A 120 16.03 -18.99 -15.57
C PHE A 120 16.13 -20.18 -16.52
N ASP A 121 17.21 -20.94 -16.39
CA ASP A 121 17.31 -22.26 -16.99
C ASP A 121 16.58 -23.31 -16.13
N THR A 122 16.52 -24.55 -16.63
CA THR A 122 15.82 -25.63 -15.93
C THR A 122 16.43 -25.92 -14.55
N PRO A 123 17.77 -26.01 -14.39
CA PRO A 123 18.40 -26.17 -13.09
C PRO A 123 18.06 -25.07 -12.08
N ASP A 124 18.00 -23.81 -12.49
CA ASP A 124 17.63 -22.71 -11.58
C ASP A 124 16.15 -22.77 -11.16
N ILE A 125 15.25 -23.17 -12.06
CA ILE A 125 13.83 -23.43 -11.70
C ILE A 125 13.74 -24.59 -10.70
N ASP A 126 14.49 -25.68 -10.92
CA ASP A 126 14.51 -26.83 -10.02
C ASP A 126 14.98 -26.46 -8.61
N ARG A 127 16.02 -25.63 -8.51
CA ARG A 127 16.52 -25.11 -7.23
C ARG A 127 15.49 -24.25 -6.52
N ILE A 128 14.75 -23.41 -7.24
CA ILE A 128 13.65 -22.64 -6.65
C ILE A 128 12.59 -23.60 -6.08
N VAL A 129 12.16 -24.61 -6.83
CA VAL A 129 11.19 -25.61 -6.34
C VAL A 129 11.73 -26.37 -5.13
N SER A 130 13.02 -26.75 -5.14
CA SER A 130 13.68 -27.39 -3.99
C SER A 130 13.64 -26.51 -2.75
N TYR A 131 13.96 -25.22 -2.91
CA TYR A 131 13.85 -24.26 -1.81
C TYR A 131 12.42 -24.14 -1.28
N LEU A 132 11.41 -24.04 -2.15
CA LEU A 132 10.01 -23.96 -1.71
C LEU A 132 9.61 -25.15 -0.84
N LYS A 133 10.12 -26.35 -1.14
CA LYS A 133 9.87 -27.56 -0.33
C LYS A 133 10.45 -27.48 1.09
N THR A 134 11.44 -26.63 1.33
CA THR A 134 12.00 -26.36 2.67
C THR A 134 11.18 -25.35 3.46
N VAL A 135 10.28 -24.62 2.80
CA VAL A 135 9.45 -23.60 3.44
C VAL A 135 8.25 -24.29 4.06
N THR A 136 8.11 -24.15 5.38
CA THR A 136 7.04 -24.77 6.16
C THR A 136 5.89 -23.79 6.40
N PRO A 137 4.64 -24.28 6.55
CA PRO A 137 3.48 -23.41 6.73
C PRO A 137 3.55 -22.47 7.95
N ASP A 138 4.27 -22.85 9.01
CA ASP A 138 4.44 -22.01 10.20
C ASP A 138 5.31 -20.76 9.94
N GLN A 139 6.07 -20.75 8.84
CA GLN A 139 6.86 -19.58 8.41
C GLN A 139 6.01 -18.49 7.75
N LYS A 140 4.72 -18.75 7.50
CA LYS A 140 3.78 -17.74 6.98
C LYS A 140 3.69 -16.53 7.96
N PRO A 141 3.92 -15.29 7.48
CA PRO A 141 3.84 -14.10 8.33
C PRO A 141 2.46 -13.98 8.98
N LYS A 142 2.44 -13.67 10.27
CA LYS A 142 1.21 -13.30 10.97
C LYS A 142 0.87 -11.84 10.64
N PRO A 143 -0.41 -11.46 10.55
CA PRO A 143 -0.78 -10.06 10.38
C PRO A 143 -0.17 -9.21 11.50
N PRO A 144 0.17 -7.94 11.23
CA PRO A 144 0.84 -7.12 12.21
C PRO A 144 -0.11 -6.84 13.38
N ARG A 145 0.40 -6.91 14.60
CA ARG A 145 -0.38 -6.54 15.78
C ARG A 145 -0.55 -5.03 15.78
N GLN A 146 -1.77 -4.54 15.51
CA GLN A 146 -2.04 -3.11 15.56
C GLN A 146 -1.98 -2.63 17.02
N LEU A 147 -0.80 -2.18 17.44
CA LEU A 147 -0.63 -1.53 18.74
C LEU A 147 -1.06 -0.07 18.60
N GLU A 148 -2.06 0.33 19.37
CA GLU A 148 -2.41 1.75 19.54
C GLU A 148 -1.33 2.39 20.40
N VAL A 149 -0.33 3.00 19.76
CA VAL A 149 0.69 3.79 20.47
C VAL A 149 0.20 5.24 20.48
N PRO A 150 -0.19 5.80 21.64
CA PRO A 150 -0.46 7.23 21.76
C PRO A 150 0.83 7.98 21.45
N ILE A 151 0.75 8.99 20.57
CA ILE A 151 1.83 9.95 20.39
C ILE A 151 1.52 11.10 21.34
N ASP A 152 2.26 11.16 22.45
CA ASP A 152 2.25 12.25 23.42
C ASP A 152 3.13 13.43 22.99
#